data_AF-A0A9N9DVV9-F1
#
_entry.id   AF-A0A9N9DVV9-F1
#
_cell.length_a   1.000
_cell.length_b   1.000
_cell.length_c   1.000
_cell.angle_alpha   90.00
_cell.angle_beta   90.00
_cell.angle_gamma   90.00
#
_symmetry.space_group_name_H-M   'P 1'
#
loop_
_entity.id
_entity.type
_entity.pdbx_description
1 polymer ?
#
loop_
_entity_poly.entity_id
_entity_poly.type
_entity_poly.pdbx_seq_one_letter_code
_entity_poly.pdbx_strand_id
1 'polypeptide(L)'
;MAFDGSPVSQLSAGPIHPIKYRTGRFTPEEDRRLIDLYNQHVESHKHNIFAVIEPLMHRNSKSLRERFCNHLAPDIDHSELDDAEKTFIDEEQEKCQTSSTPFSEIARSLSERNKKLYKGNRNVYRRTDLVVRNYLAPRIRKKRESAERIRRAMLISSLLDGSPN
;
A
#
# COMPACT_ATOMS: atom_id res chain seq x y z
N MET A 1 62.51 -22.90 -8.01
CA MET A 1 61.42 -21.92 -7.86
C MET A 1 60.32 -22.61 -7.06
N ALA A 2 60.22 -22.30 -5.76
CA ALA A 2 59.21 -22.89 -4.87
C ALA A 2 58.15 -21.81 -4.60
N PHE A 3 56.89 -22.10 -4.93
CA PHE A 3 55.74 -21.25 -4.60
C PHE A 3 55.38 -21.52 -3.14
N ASP A 4 55.43 -20.48 -2.31
CA ASP A 4 54.92 -20.56 -0.94
C ASP A 4 53.40 -20.69 -0.99
N GLY A 5 52.89 -21.71 -0.30
CA GLY A 5 51.47 -22.00 -0.15
C GLY A 5 50.93 -21.40 1.13
N SER A 6 50.86 -20.06 1.22
CA SER A 6 50.16 -19.39 2.30
C SER A 6 48.65 -19.66 2.21
N PRO A 7 48.00 -20.24 3.25
CA PRO A 7 46.57 -20.52 3.22
C PRO A 7 45.77 -19.23 3.37
N VAL A 8 44.86 -18.99 2.41
CA VAL A 8 43.85 -17.93 2.46
C VAL A 8 43.01 -18.14 3.72
N SER A 9 43.11 -17.21 4.66
CA SER A 9 42.36 -17.20 5.91
C SER A 9 40.87 -17.15 5.57
N GLN A 10 40.15 -18.24 5.89
CA GLN A 10 38.70 -18.27 5.83
C GLN A 10 38.15 -17.21 6.79
N LEU A 11 37.64 -16.10 6.24
CA LEU A 11 36.80 -15.16 6.97
C LEU A 11 35.53 -15.91 7.39
N SER A 12 35.46 -16.32 8.65
CA SER A 12 34.26 -16.93 9.21
C SER A 12 33.12 -15.93 9.14
N ALA A 13 32.07 -16.23 8.38
CA ALA A 13 30.81 -15.51 8.46
C ALA A 13 30.28 -15.66 9.89
N GLY A 14 30.39 -14.60 10.69
CA GLY A 14 29.81 -14.54 12.02
C GLY A 14 28.29 -14.77 11.96
N PRO A 15 27.66 -15.15 13.09
CA PRO A 15 26.22 -15.39 13.15
C PRO A 15 25.46 -14.15 12.65
N ILE A 16 24.61 -14.35 11.63
CA ILE A 16 23.69 -13.32 11.12
C ILE A 16 22.66 -13.08 12.23
N HIS A 17 22.94 -12.11 13.11
CA HIS A 17 21.94 -11.67 14.07
C HIS A 17 20.81 -10.97 13.31
N PRO A 18 19.54 -11.38 13.50
CA PRO A 18 18.43 -10.71 12.83
C PRO A 18 18.39 -9.25 13.29
N ILE A 19 18.50 -8.32 12.35
CA ILE A 19 18.35 -6.89 12.62
C ILE A 19 16.94 -6.69 13.18
N LYS A 20 16.86 -6.29 14.45
CA LYS A 20 15.58 -6.06 15.12
C LYS A 20 15.08 -4.66 14.78
N TYR A 21 14.21 -4.57 13.78
CA TYR A 21 13.55 -3.31 13.42
C TYR A 21 12.52 -2.89 14.47
N ARG A 22 12.37 -1.57 14.65
CA ARG A 22 11.26 -1.00 15.43
C ARG A 22 9.94 -1.28 14.72
N THR A 23 8.95 -1.74 15.47
CA THR A 23 7.59 -2.00 15.00
C THR A 23 6.61 -1.03 15.67
N GLY A 24 5.38 -0.96 15.16
CA GLY A 24 4.33 -0.09 15.70
C GLY A 24 4.21 1.25 14.98
N ARG A 25 3.38 2.14 15.53
CA ARG A 25 3.03 3.43 14.91
C ARG A 25 4.27 4.32 14.74
N PHE A 26 4.24 5.15 13.70
CA PHE A 26 5.21 6.23 13.50
C PHE A 26 4.84 7.40 14.40
N THR A 27 5.84 7.99 15.07
CA THR A 27 5.66 9.25 15.79
C THR A 27 5.85 10.45 14.85
N PRO A 28 5.33 11.64 15.19
CA PRO A 28 5.57 12.85 14.41
C PRO A 28 7.05 13.19 14.23
N GLU A 29 7.90 12.83 15.19
CA GLU A 29 9.37 12.99 15.11
C GLU A 29 9.96 12.04 14.07
N GLU A 30 9.49 10.80 14.03
CA GLU A 30 9.91 9.82 13.01
C GLU A 30 9.47 10.26 11.62
N ASP A 31 8.25 10.80 11.48
CA ASP A 31 7.75 11.31 10.20
C ASP A 31 8.60 12.47 9.68
N ARG A 32 8.89 13.47 10.53
CA ARG A 32 9.77 14.60 10.19
C ARG A 32 11.14 14.09 9.72
N ARG A 33 11.75 13.19 10.50
CA ARG A 33 13.04 12.60 10.17
C ARG A 33 13.01 11.81 8.85
N LEU A 34 11.93 11.09 8.57
CA LEU A 34 11.76 10.36 7.31
C LEU A 34 11.67 11.32 6.12
N ILE A 35 10.92 12.41 6.24
CA ILE A 35 10.83 13.44 5.20
C ILE A 35 12.21 14.07 4.95
N ASP A 36 12.93 14.44 6.00
CA ASP A 36 14.26 15.04 5.88
C ASP A 36 15.24 14.10 5.17
N LEU A 37 15.32 12.85 5.61
CA LEU A 37 16.19 11.84 5.00
C LEU A 37 15.79 11.53 3.55
N TYR A 38 14.49 11.52 3.25
CA TYR A 38 14.01 11.36 1.88
C TYR A 38 14.51 12.51 1.00
N ASN A 39 14.28 13.75 1.42
CA ASN A 39 14.68 14.93 0.65
C ASN A 39 16.20 15.02 0.46
N GLN A 40 16.99 14.59 1.45
CA GLN A 40 18.46 14.57 1.37
C GLN A 40 19.00 13.55 0.36
N HIS A 41 18.33 12.40 0.19
CA HIS A 41 18.89 11.27 -0.57
C HIS A 41 18.16 10.96 -1.88
N VAL A 42 16.99 11.54 -2.15
CA VAL A 42 16.14 11.18 -3.30
C VAL A 42 16.83 11.37 -4.65
N GLU A 43 17.60 12.44 -4.82
CA GLU A 43 18.28 12.72 -6.09
C GLU A 43 19.37 11.68 -6.41
N SER A 44 20.12 11.23 -5.40
CA SER A 44 21.22 10.27 -5.59
C SER A 44 20.77 8.81 -5.53
N HIS A 45 19.65 8.51 -4.87
CA HIS A 45 19.22 7.13 -4.57
C HIS A 45 17.76 6.85 -4.96
N LYS A 46 17.24 7.51 -6.00
CA LYS A 46 15.83 7.46 -6.40
C LYS A 46 15.20 6.05 -6.45
N HIS A 47 15.96 5.04 -6.89
CA HIS A 47 15.47 3.66 -7.06
C HIS A 47 15.57 2.79 -5.80
N ASN A 48 16.39 3.17 -4.82
CA ASN A 48 16.68 2.38 -3.62
C ASN A 48 16.66 3.21 -2.33
N ILE A 49 16.04 4.40 -2.36
CA ILE A 49 16.10 5.38 -1.27
C ILE A 49 15.72 4.81 0.10
N PHE A 50 14.67 3.99 0.18
CA PHE A 50 14.21 3.44 1.46
C PHE A 50 15.20 2.42 2.04
N ALA A 51 15.98 1.73 1.20
CA ALA A 51 17.05 0.86 1.65
C ALA A 51 18.24 1.65 2.24
N VAL A 52 18.47 2.87 1.75
CA VAL A 52 19.47 3.80 2.31
C VAL A 52 19.00 4.35 3.66
N ILE A 53 17.70 4.67 3.78
CA ILE A 53 17.11 5.25 5.00
C ILE A 53 16.91 4.21 6.11
N GLU A 54 16.59 2.97 5.75
CA GLU A 54 16.34 1.86 6.69
C GLU A 54 17.35 1.74 7.84
N PRO A 55 18.67 1.65 7.58
CA PRO A 55 19.66 1.55 8.66
C PRO A 55 19.73 2.80 9.54
N LEU A 56 19.36 3.99 9.01
CA LEU A 56 19.39 5.27 9.74
C LEU A 56 18.21 5.45 10.70
N MET A 57 17.08 4.81 10.40
CA MET A 57 15.85 4.90 11.19
C MET A 57 15.57 3.66 12.04
N HIS A 58 16.34 2.57 11.85
CA HIS A 58 16.09 1.27 12.47
C HIS A 58 14.65 0.79 12.23
N ARG A 59 14.11 1.06 11.03
CA ARG A 59 12.75 0.73 10.57
C ARG A 59 12.86 0.03 9.22
N ASN A 60 12.09 -1.03 9.01
CA ASN A 60 12.08 -1.78 7.75
C ASN A 60 11.71 -0.87 6.55
N SER A 61 12.47 -0.96 5.45
CA SER A 61 12.25 -0.26 4.17
C SER A 61 10.82 -0.33 3.69
N LYS A 62 10.16 -1.49 3.83
CA LYS A 62 8.77 -1.66 3.39
C LYS A 62 7.83 -0.74 4.18
N SER A 63 8.03 -0.68 5.49
CA SER A 63 7.21 0.16 6.39
C SER A 63 7.48 1.64 6.15
N LEU A 64 8.74 2.02 5.92
CA LEU A 64 9.12 3.39 5.56
C LEU A 64 8.48 3.83 4.24
N ARG A 65 8.55 2.98 3.20
CA ARG A 65 7.94 3.24 1.90
C ARG A 65 6.43 3.40 2.02
N GLU A 66 5.78 2.48 2.71
CA GLU A 66 4.33 2.55 2.95
C GLU A 66 3.96 3.85 3.66
N ARG A 67 4.67 4.19 4.74
CA ARG A 67 4.44 5.42 5.50
C ARG A 67 4.58 6.65 4.62
N PHE A 68 5.67 6.74 3.86
CA PHE A 68 5.93 7.89 3.00
C PHE A 68 4.90 8.01 1.86
N CYS A 69 4.72 6.95 1.06
CA CYS A 69 3.88 6.98 -0.13
C CYS A 69 2.38 7.16 0.17
N ASN A 70 1.92 6.83 1.38
CA ASN A 70 0.51 6.91 1.76
C ASN A 70 0.17 8.07 2.69
N HIS A 71 1.14 8.63 3.41
CA HIS A 71 0.87 9.62 4.44
C HIS A 71 1.75 10.88 4.41
N LEU A 72 2.98 10.81 3.90
CA LEU A 72 3.95 11.91 4.07
C LEU A 72 4.36 12.59 2.76
N ALA A 73 4.23 11.92 1.62
CA ALA A 73 4.63 12.51 0.37
C ALA A 73 3.83 13.81 0.12
N PRO A 74 4.50 14.92 -0.23
CA PRO A 74 3.87 16.23 -0.32
C PRO A 74 2.86 16.32 -1.47
N ASP A 75 2.87 15.35 -2.37
CA ASP A 75 1.96 15.24 -3.50
C ASP A 75 0.64 14.55 -3.13
N ILE A 76 0.41 14.14 -1.88
CA ILE A 76 -0.78 13.38 -1.48
C ILE A 76 -1.95 14.30 -1.13
N ASP A 77 -3.13 13.93 -1.62
CA ASP A 77 -4.38 14.57 -1.21
C ASP A 77 -4.95 13.90 0.04
N HIS A 78 -4.96 14.65 1.15
CA HIS A 78 -5.52 14.22 2.43
C HIS A 78 -6.98 14.63 2.65
N SER A 79 -7.59 15.37 1.71
CA SER A 79 -9.00 15.74 1.79
C SER A 79 -9.91 14.51 1.70
N GLU A 80 -11.14 14.65 2.15
CA GLU A 80 -12.16 13.62 1.92
C GLU A 80 -12.44 13.46 0.43
N LEU A 81 -12.85 12.25 0.03
CA LEU A 81 -13.29 12.01 -1.34
C LEU A 81 -14.57 12.79 -1.61
N ASP A 82 -14.58 13.56 -2.70
CA ASP A 82 -15.80 14.21 -3.17
C ASP A 82 -16.75 13.18 -3.83
N ASP A 83 -17.99 13.59 -4.10
CA ASP A 83 -18.99 12.67 -4.65
C ASP A 83 -18.67 12.25 -6.09
N ALA A 84 -18.02 13.10 -6.89
CA ALA A 84 -17.61 12.75 -8.25
C ALA A 84 -16.47 11.72 -8.25
N GLU A 85 -15.54 11.82 -7.30
CA GLU A 85 -14.48 10.85 -7.05
C GLU A 85 -15.06 9.52 -6.57
N LYS A 86 -16.03 9.53 -5.65
CA LYS A 86 -16.73 8.32 -5.20
C LYS A 86 -17.43 7.61 -6.35
N THR A 87 -18.19 8.35 -7.17
CA THR A 87 -18.85 7.80 -8.36
C THR A 87 -17.84 7.19 -9.32
N PHE A 88 -16.72 7.88 -9.59
CA PHE A 88 -15.67 7.33 -10.45
C PHE A 88 -15.07 6.04 -9.89
N ILE A 89 -14.79 5.97 -8.58
CA ILE A 89 -14.27 4.76 -7.94
C ILE A 89 -15.26 3.60 -8.05
N ASP A 90 -16.56 3.85 -7.84
CA ASP A 90 -17.59 2.82 -7.97
C ASP A 90 -17.69 2.31 -9.43
N GLU A 91 -17.66 3.19 -10.43
CA GLU A 91 -17.68 2.83 -11.86
C GLU A 91 -16.45 2.01 -12.27
N GLU A 92 -15.25 2.43 -11.87
CA GLU A 92 -14.02 1.68 -12.18
C GLU A 92 -14.02 0.30 -11.51
N GLN A 93 -14.49 0.22 -10.26
CA GLN A 93 -14.61 -1.05 -9.57
C GLN A 93 -15.62 -1.99 -10.26
N GLU A 94 -16.71 -1.46 -10.79
CA GLU A 94 -17.70 -2.23 -11.54
C GLU A 94 -17.13 -2.74 -12.86
N LYS A 95 -16.41 -1.90 -13.61
CA LYS A 95 -15.76 -2.32 -14.88
C LYS A 95 -14.79 -3.47 -14.69
N CYS A 96 -14.05 -3.44 -13.58
CA CYS A 96 -12.99 -4.42 -13.40
C CYS A 96 -13.51 -5.81 -13.03
N GLN A 97 -14.80 -5.99 -12.65
CA GLN A 97 -15.60 -7.23 -12.39
C GLN A 97 -14.93 -8.43 -11.69
N THR A 98 -13.65 -8.33 -11.38
CA THR A 98 -12.78 -9.38 -10.88
C THR A 98 -12.50 -9.11 -9.42
N SER A 99 -12.31 -10.17 -8.65
CA SER A 99 -11.99 -10.12 -7.22
C SER A 99 -10.64 -9.45 -6.90
N SER A 100 -9.93 -8.95 -7.91
CA SER A 100 -8.59 -8.40 -7.79
C SER A 100 -8.43 -7.16 -8.68
N THR A 101 -9.35 -6.20 -8.61
CA THR A 101 -9.01 -4.85 -9.05
C THR A 101 -7.97 -4.28 -8.10
N PRO A 102 -6.73 -4.02 -8.56
CA PRO A 102 -5.73 -3.50 -7.65
C PRO A 102 -6.10 -2.06 -7.34
N PHE A 103 -6.38 -1.74 -6.07
CA PHE A 103 -6.73 -0.39 -5.61
C PHE A 103 -5.74 0.69 -6.10
N SER A 104 -4.49 0.30 -6.36
CA SER A 104 -3.46 1.14 -6.96
C SER A 104 -3.76 1.61 -8.38
N GLU A 105 -4.42 0.79 -9.21
CA GLU A 105 -4.82 1.19 -10.57
C GLU A 105 -5.97 2.20 -10.53
N ILE A 106 -7.00 1.94 -9.72
CA ILE A 106 -8.10 2.90 -9.53
C ILE A 106 -7.56 4.23 -9.00
N ALA A 107 -6.67 4.20 -7.99
CA ALA A 107 -6.05 5.41 -7.44
C ALA A 107 -5.23 6.19 -8.49
N ARG A 108 -4.52 5.47 -9.37
CA ARG A 108 -3.78 6.07 -10.49
C ARG A 108 -4.73 6.73 -11.48
N SER A 109 -5.74 6.01 -11.96
CA SER A 109 -6.74 6.52 -12.91
C SER A 109 -7.48 7.73 -12.35
N LEU A 110 -7.85 7.69 -11.06
CA LEU A 110 -8.49 8.80 -10.35
C LEU A 110 -7.58 10.03 -10.30
N SER A 111 -6.31 9.85 -9.94
CA SER A 111 -5.33 10.94 -9.93
C SER A 111 -5.12 11.53 -11.32
N GLU A 112 -5.06 10.71 -12.37
CA GLU A 112 -4.93 11.16 -13.76
C GLU A 112 -6.18 11.91 -14.24
N ARG A 113 -7.37 11.45 -13.86
CA ARG A 113 -8.64 12.15 -14.09
C ARG A 113 -8.63 13.53 -13.43
N ASN A 114 -8.30 13.60 -12.13
CA ASN A 114 -8.27 14.88 -11.40
C ASN A 114 -7.28 15.85 -12.05
N LYS A 115 -6.11 15.38 -12.49
CA LYS A 115 -5.11 16.20 -13.22
C LYS A 115 -5.65 16.78 -14.52
N LYS A 116 -6.50 16.03 -15.23
CA LYS A 116 -7.15 16.49 -16.46
C LYS A 116 -8.30 17.47 -16.21
N LEU A 117 -9.06 17.29 -15.13
CA LEU A 117 -10.20 18.15 -14.80
C LEU A 117 -9.75 19.52 -14.29
N TYR A 118 -8.72 19.55 -13.45
CA TYR A 118 -8.23 20.77 -12.80
C TYR A 118 -6.96 21.33 -13.47
N LYS A 119 -6.84 21.19 -14.80
CA LYS A 119 -5.68 21.68 -15.57
C LYS A 119 -5.31 23.12 -15.17
N GLY A 120 -4.10 23.30 -14.65
CA GLY A 120 -3.59 24.62 -14.22
C GLY A 120 -3.70 24.90 -12.73
N ASN A 121 -4.40 24.06 -11.95
CA ASN A 121 -4.40 24.16 -10.50
C ASN A 121 -3.17 23.43 -9.91
N ARG A 122 -2.38 24.13 -9.10
CA ARG A 122 -1.20 23.54 -8.43
C ARG A 122 -1.56 22.55 -7.32
N ASN A 123 -2.84 22.47 -6.95
CA ASN A 123 -3.36 21.59 -5.90
C ASN A 123 -3.95 20.28 -6.44
N VAL A 124 -3.60 19.84 -7.65
CA VAL A 124 -3.99 18.48 -8.07
C VAL A 124 -3.03 17.46 -7.46
N TYR A 125 -3.35 17.12 -6.22
CA TYR A 125 -2.65 16.10 -5.47
C TYR A 125 -3.09 14.70 -5.91
N ARG A 126 -2.23 13.72 -5.65
CA ARG A 126 -2.39 12.30 -5.94
C ARG A 126 -3.29 11.67 -4.87
N ARG A 127 -4.29 10.92 -5.31
CA ARG A 127 -5.06 10.00 -4.47
C ARG A 127 -4.28 8.69 -4.31
N THR A 128 -4.28 8.13 -3.11
CA THR A 128 -3.51 6.90 -2.80
C THR A 128 -4.38 5.66 -2.89
N ASP A 129 -3.75 4.49 -3.06
CA ASP A 129 -4.44 3.20 -2.99
C ASP A 129 -5.11 2.98 -1.64
N LEU A 130 -4.53 3.55 -0.57
CA LEU A 130 -5.08 3.48 0.78
C LEU A 130 -6.44 4.20 0.88
N VAL A 131 -6.57 5.38 0.28
CA VAL A 131 -7.83 6.13 0.26
C VAL A 131 -8.92 5.33 -0.47
N VAL A 132 -8.59 4.81 -1.64
CA VAL A 132 -9.50 3.98 -2.44
C VAL A 132 -9.89 2.70 -1.68
N ARG A 133 -8.92 2.03 -1.06
CA ARG A 133 -9.17 0.82 -0.24
C ARG A 133 -10.11 1.12 0.92
N ASN A 134 -9.90 2.23 1.63
CA ASN A 134 -10.73 2.61 2.77
C ASN A 134 -12.19 2.87 2.36
N TYR A 135 -12.40 3.41 1.16
CA TYR A 135 -13.74 3.60 0.60
C TYR A 135 -14.39 2.26 0.16
N LEU A 136 -13.66 1.43 -0.59
CA LEU A 136 -14.22 0.21 -1.20
C LEU A 136 -14.33 -0.98 -0.24
N ALA A 137 -13.35 -1.21 0.63
CA ALA A 137 -13.26 -2.44 1.44
C ALA A 137 -14.51 -2.68 2.33
N PRO A 138 -15.09 -1.67 3.01
CA PRO A 138 -16.33 -1.88 3.77
C PRO A 138 -17.52 -2.26 2.88
N ARG A 139 -17.63 -1.68 1.68
CA ARG A 139 -18.71 -1.94 0.71
C ARG A 139 -18.61 -3.36 0.15
N ILE A 140 -17.41 -3.76 -0.26
CA ILE A 140 -17.12 -5.11 -0.75
C ILE A 140 -17.45 -6.15 0.34
N ARG A 141 -17.02 -5.90 1.59
CA ARG A 141 -17.31 -6.79 2.72
C ARG A 141 -18.82 -6.97 2.93
N LYS A 142 -19.57 -5.87 3.01
CA LYS A 142 -21.04 -5.90 3.17
C LYS A 142 -21.74 -6.65 2.03
N LYS A 143 -21.31 -6.44 0.78
CA LYS A 143 -21.85 -7.14 -0.40
C LYS A 143 -21.63 -8.65 -0.28
N ARG A 144 -20.43 -9.07 0.13
CA ARG A 144 -20.10 -10.49 0.35
C ARG A 144 -20.93 -11.12 1.47
N GLU A 145 -21.01 -10.45 2.62
CA GLU A 145 -21.83 -10.90 3.76
C GLU A 145 -23.30 -11.05 3.37
N SER A 146 -23.84 -10.08 2.63
CA SER A 146 -25.22 -10.15 2.14
C SER A 146 -25.44 -11.33 1.18
N ALA A 147 -24.53 -11.51 0.21
CA ALA A 147 -24.60 -12.64 -0.72
C ALA A 147 -24.48 -14.00 -0.01
N GLU A 148 -23.71 -14.09 1.07
CA GLU A 148 -23.62 -15.30 1.87
C GLU A 148 -24.88 -15.57 2.70
N ARG A 149 -25.51 -14.54 3.27
CA ARG A 149 -26.82 -14.68 3.94
C ARG A 149 -27.88 -15.21 2.98
N ILE A 150 -27.96 -14.66 1.76
CA ILE A 150 -28.92 -15.09 0.74
C ILE A 150 -28.66 -16.56 0.36
N ARG A 151 -27.40 -16.93 0.10
CA ARG A 151 -27.02 -18.33 -0.21
C ARG A 151 -27.40 -19.29 0.92
N ARG A 152 -27.15 -18.93 2.18
CA ARG A 152 -27.53 -19.75 3.34
C ARG A 152 -29.06 -19.92 3.43
N ALA A 153 -29.82 -18.85 3.23
CA ALA A 153 -31.28 -18.91 3.24
C ALA A 153 -31.83 -19.83 2.14
N MET A 154 -31.28 -19.74 0.92
CA MET A 154 -31.66 -20.62 -0.19
C MET A 154 -31.34 -22.09 0.10
N LEU A 155 -30.17 -22.37 0.67
CA LEU A 155 -29.80 -23.73 1.06
C LEU A 155 -30.76 -24.31 2.11
N ILE A 156 -31.11 -23.53 3.13
CA ILE A 156 -32.08 -23.94 4.16
C ILE A 156 -33.44 -24.25 3.54
N SER A 157 -33.96 -23.39 2.65
CA SER A 157 -35.22 -23.63 1.95
C SER A 157 -35.18 -24.97 1.20
N SER A 158 -34.10 -25.20 0.43
CA SER A 158 -33.96 -26.44 -0.34
C SER A 158 -33.91 -27.72 0.50
N LEU A 159 -33.45 -27.64 1.77
CA LEU A 159 -33.44 -28.77 2.69
C LEU A 159 -34.82 -29.03 3.32
N LEU A 160 -35.61 -27.99 3.56
CA LEU A 160 -36.95 -28.10 4.13
C LEU A 160 -37.97 -28.62 3.10
N ASP A 161 -37.83 -28.23 1.84
CA ASP A 161 -38.72 -28.65 0.74
C ASP A 161 -38.50 -30.13 0.31
N GLY A 162 -37.44 -30.77 0.80
CA GLY A 162 -37.05 -32.15 0.47
C GLY A 162 -37.46 -33.22 1.50
N SER A 163 -38.21 -32.89 2.55
CA SER A 163 -38.73 -33.92 3.49
C SER A 163 -39.99 -34.58 2.93
N PRO A 164 -39.99 -35.90 2.64
CA PRO A 164 -41.22 -36.60 2.30
C PRO A 164 -42.11 -36.71 3.55
N ASN A 165 -43.38 -36.33 3.41
CA ASN A 165 -44.47 -36.67 4.34
C ASN A 165 -44.72 -38.18 4.35
#